data_AF-A0A6C0IMG2-F1
#
_entry.id   AF-A0A6C0IMG2-F1
#
_cell.length_a   1.000
_cell.length_b   1.000
_cell.length_c   1.000
_cell.angle_alpha   90.00
_cell.angle_beta   90.00
_cell.angle_gamma   90.00
#
_symmetry.space_group_name_H-M   'P 1'
#
loop_
_entity.id
_entity.type
_entity.pdbx_description
1 polymer ?
#
loop_
_entity_poly.entity_id
_entity_poly.type
_entity_poly.pdbx_seq_one_letter_code
_entity_poly.pdbx_strand_id
1 'polypeptide(L)'
;MDIVEEFRKQIDNIDYKTVCNTIITTCGAYFLWVIAHYVSSHLYVNYCTPLTIMGVMASPFLIASPHCQALRWVIYEAGSKVNVMFALLAGWTMGKLKID
;
A
#
# COMPACT_ATOMS: atom_id res chain seq x y z
N MET A 1 34.89 -13.31 -25.21
CA MET A 1 33.95 -13.45 -24.10
C MET A 1 32.73 -12.70 -24.52
N ASP A 2 31.71 -13.45 -24.94
CA ASP A 2 30.57 -12.88 -25.64
C ASP A 2 29.65 -12.19 -24.64
N ILE A 3 29.04 -11.09 -25.05
CA ILE A 3 28.08 -10.31 -24.24
C ILE A 3 27.00 -11.23 -23.65
N VAL A 4 26.64 -12.31 -24.37
CA VAL A 4 25.67 -13.33 -23.96
C VAL A 4 26.16 -14.13 -22.74
N GLU A 5 27.45 -14.46 -22.63
CA GLU A 5 28.00 -15.18 -21.48
C GLU A 5 28.08 -14.29 -20.23
N GLU A 6 28.38 -13.00 -20.41
CA GLU A 6 28.37 -12.00 -19.33
C GLU A 6 26.95 -11.82 -18.76
N PHE A 7 25.96 -11.69 -19.64
CA PHE A 7 24.55 -11.61 -19.25
C PHE A 7 24.05 -12.89 -18.58
N ARG A 8 24.43 -14.07 -19.06
CA ARG A 8 24.08 -15.36 -18.44
C ARG A 8 24.63 -15.47 -17.03
N LYS A 9 25.88 -15.08 -16.80
CA LYS A 9 26.49 -15.03 -15.46
C LYS A 9 25.77 -14.08 -14.51
N GLN A 10 25.32 -12.93 -14.99
CA GLN A 10 24.53 -12.02 -14.15
C GLN A 10 23.17 -12.63 -13.77
N ILE A 11 22.48 -13.30 -14.70
CA ILE A 11 21.19 -13.95 -14.44
C ILE A 11 21.34 -15.13 -13.47
N ASP A 12 22.35 -15.97 -13.65
CA ASP A 12 22.58 -17.14 -12.77
C ASP A 12 22.99 -16.74 -11.33
N ASN A 13 23.45 -15.50 -11.13
CA ASN A 13 23.79 -14.94 -9.82
C ASN A 13 22.59 -14.24 -9.13
N ILE A 14 21.42 -14.18 -9.77
CA ILE A 14 20.19 -13.68 -9.13
C ILE A 14 19.65 -14.77 -8.22
N ASP A 15 19.73 -14.53 -6.91
CA ASP A 15 19.13 -15.40 -5.91
C ASP A 15 17.59 -15.32 -5.99
N TYR A 16 17.02 -16.22 -6.78
CA TYR A 16 15.58 -16.37 -6.97
C TYR A 16 14.83 -16.52 -5.65
N LYS A 17 15.46 -17.08 -4.61
CA LYS A 17 14.84 -17.29 -3.30
C LYS A 17 14.63 -15.95 -2.58
N THR A 18 15.63 -15.07 -2.65
CA THR A 18 15.56 -13.71 -2.13
C THR A 18 14.55 -12.86 -2.92
N VAL A 19 14.52 -12.99 -4.26
CA VAL A 19 13.56 -12.28 -5.11
C VAL A 19 12.13 -12.73 -4.81
N CYS A 20 11.85 -14.03 -4.79
CA CYS A 20 10.52 -14.56 -4.47
C CYS A 20 10.06 -14.15 -3.06
N ASN A 21 10.95 -14.22 -2.05
CA ASN A 21 10.61 -13.78 -0.70
C ASN A 21 10.28 -12.28 -0.64
N THR A 22 11.04 -11.45 -1.37
CA THR A 22 10.79 -10.00 -1.45
C THR A 22 9.46 -9.69 -2.13
N ILE A 23 9.12 -10.41 -3.21
CA ILE A 23 7.84 -10.25 -3.91
C ILE A 23 6.69 -10.69 -3.02
N ILE A 24 6.77 -11.86 -2.39
CA ILE A 24 5.72 -12.39 -1.51
C ILE A 24 5.48 -11.47 -0.33
N THR A 25 6.53 -10.98 0.33
CA THR A 25 6.41 -10.06 1.47
C THR A 25 5.80 -8.72 1.05
N THR A 26 6.19 -8.18 -0.11
CA THR A 26 5.66 -6.91 -0.64
C THR A 26 4.19 -7.04 -1.07
N CYS A 27 3.83 -8.09 -1.80
CA CYS A 27 2.46 -8.38 -2.18
C CYS A 27 1.57 -8.66 -0.96
N GLY A 28 2.07 -9.43 0.01
CA GLY A 28 1.36 -9.70 1.27
C GLY A 28 1.10 -8.43 2.07
N ALA A 29 2.10 -7.56 2.19
CA ALA A 29 1.95 -6.26 2.86
C ALA A 29 0.91 -5.37 2.16
N TYR A 30 0.85 -5.37 0.82
CA TYR A 30 -0.15 -4.63 0.08
C TYR A 30 -1.58 -5.10 0.38
N PHE A 31 -1.85 -6.40 0.31
CA PHE A 31 -3.18 -6.94 0.63
C PHE A 31 -3.58 -6.62 2.07
N LEU A 32 -2.63 -6.70 3.00
CA LEU A 32 -2.85 -6.31 4.39
C LEU A 32 -3.29 -4.83 4.49
N TRP A 33 -2.60 -3.92 3.82
CA TRP A 33 -2.95 -2.49 3.83
C TRP A 33 -4.30 -2.20 3.15
N VAL A 34 -4.64 -2.89 2.07
CA VAL A 34 -5.94 -2.76 1.40
C VAL A 34 -7.08 -3.21 2.33
N ILE A 35 -6.92 -4.35 3.00
CA ILE A 35 -7.90 -4.84 3.98
C ILE A 35 -8.00 -3.87 5.16
N ALA A 36 -6.86 -3.41 5.69
CA ALA A 36 -6.83 -2.44 6.78
C ALA A 36 -7.55 -1.13 6.40
N HIS A 37 -7.34 -0.61 5.19
CA HIS A 37 -8.06 0.55 4.67
C HIS A 37 -9.56 0.32 4.58
N TYR A 38 -9.98 -0.83 4.03
CA TYR A 38 -11.40 -1.16 3.89
C TYR A 38 -12.11 -1.24 5.24
N VAL A 39 -11.54 -2.00 6.19
CA VAL A 39 -12.11 -2.18 7.53
C VAL A 39 -12.11 -0.87 8.30
N SER A 40 -10.99 -0.14 8.31
CA SER A 40 -10.89 1.12 9.05
C SER A 40 -11.85 2.19 8.53
N SER A 41 -12.06 2.27 7.21
CA SER A 41 -13.00 3.22 6.61
C SER A 41 -14.45 2.95 7.03
N HIS A 42 -14.86 1.67 7.07
CA HIS A 42 -16.20 1.30 7.53
C HIS A 42 -16.38 1.49 9.04
N LEU A 43 -15.36 1.15 9.85
CA LEU A 43 -15.39 1.41 11.28
C LEU A 43 -15.46 2.91 11.58
N TYR A 44 -14.71 3.73 10.83
CA TYR A 44 -14.68 5.18 11.04
C TYR A 44 -16.05 5.82 10.81
N VAL A 45 -16.75 5.46 9.73
CA VAL A 45 -18.09 6.02 9.46
C VAL A 45 -19.10 5.59 10.52
N ASN A 46 -19.04 4.34 11.00
CA ASN A 46 -20.00 3.84 11.98
C ASN A 46 -19.77 4.38 13.40
N TYR A 47 -18.52 4.53 13.83
CA TYR A 47 -18.18 4.91 15.20
C TYR A 47 -17.83 6.39 15.38
N CYS A 48 -17.19 7.01 14.39
CA CYS A 48 -16.62 8.35 14.52
C CYS A 48 -17.49 9.43 13.86
N THR A 49 -18.18 9.10 12.76
CA THR A 49 -18.96 10.06 11.99
C THR A 49 -20.31 9.47 11.52
N PRO A 50 -21.20 9.06 12.46
CA PRO A 50 -22.49 8.50 12.07
C PRO A 50 -23.35 9.56 11.37
N LEU A 51 -24.10 9.14 10.34
CA LEU A 51 -24.92 10.01 9.48
C LEU A 51 -26.21 10.50 10.17
N THR A 52 -26.07 11.15 11.33
CA THR A 52 -27.18 11.70 12.12
C THR A 52 -26.84 13.13 12.57
N ILE A 53 -27.85 13.97 12.81
CA ILE A 53 -27.65 15.37 13.28
C ILE A 53 -26.86 15.40 14.60
N MET A 54 -27.18 14.48 15.52
CA MET A 54 -26.42 14.30 16.75
C MET A 54 -24.99 13.82 16.49
N GLY A 55 -24.79 12.95 15.50
CA GLY A 55 -23.47 12.51 15.05
C GLY A 55 -22.59 13.66 14.58
N VAL A 56 -23.14 14.61 13.81
CA VAL A 56 -22.42 15.81 13.36
C VAL A 56 -22.02 16.70 14.54
N MET A 57 -22.90 16.91 15.51
CA MET A 57 -22.58 17.69 16.72
C MET A 57 -21.57 16.98 17.63
N ALA A 58 -21.60 15.64 17.70
CA ALA A 58 -20.67 14.84 18.49
C ALA A 58 -19.31 14.62 17.80
N SER A 59 -19.25 14.75 16.47
CA SER A 59 -18.05 14.56 15.64
C SER A 59 -16.79 15.27 16.16
N PRO A 60 -16.81 16.57 16.56
CA PRO A 60 -15.61 17.23 17.08
C PRO A 60 -15.07 16.64 18.39
N PHE A 61 -15.91 15.99 19.20
CA PHE A 61 -15.47 15.31 20.42
C PHE A 61 -15.00 13.89 20.11
N LEU A 62 -15.70 13.20 19.22
CA LEU A 62 -15.36 11.83 18.81
C LEU A 62 -14.05 11.79 18.01
N ILE A 63 -13.79 12.79 17.17
CA ILE A 63 -12.54 12.83 16.38
C ILE A 63 -11.30 12.94 17.26
N ALA A 64 -11.38 13.53 18.45
CA ALA A 64 -10.28 13.60 19.41
C ALA A 64 -10.06 12.29 20.18
N SER A 65 -10.98 11.34 20.08
CA SER A 65 -10.88 10.06 20.78
C SER A 65 -9.77 9.18 20.17
N PRO A 66 -9.10 8.34 20.99
CA PRO A 66 -7.94 7.57 20.54
C PRO A 66 -8.27 6.55 19.44
N HIS A 67 -9.47 5.96 19.47
CA HIS A 67 -9.88 4.98 18.45
C HIS A 67 -10.11 5.66 17.09
N CYS A 68 -10.75 6.83 17.05
CA CYS A 68 -10.95 7.57 15.80
C CYS A 68 -9.65 8.12 15.22
N GLN A 69 -8.71 8.53 16.08
CA GLN A 69 -7.36 8.93 15.65
C GLN A 69 -6.59 7.76 15.03
N ALA A 70 -6.63 6.58 15.66
CA ALA A 70 -5.99 5.38 15.12
C ALA A 70 -6.59 4.98 13.77
N LEU A 71 -7.92 4.92 13.66
CA LEU A 71 -8.62 4.60 12.41
C LEU A 71 -8.28 5.60 11.31
N ARG A 72 -8.28 6.91 11.61
CA ARG A 72 -7.91 7.97 10.66
C ARG A 72 -6.46 7.82 10.20
N TRP A 73 -5.55 7.50 11.10
CA TRP A 73 -4.15 7.25 10.75
C TRP A 73 -4.01 6.05 9.81
N VAL A 74 -4.70 4.93 10.10
CA VAL A 74 -4.69 3.75 9.23
C VAL A 74 -5.22 4.09 7.83
N ILE A 75 -6.32 4.83 7.74
CA ILE A 75 -6.90 5.24 6.45
C ILE A 75 -5.89 6.05 5.63
N TYR A 76 -5.22 7.02 6.27
CA TYR A 76 -4.22 7.88 5.61
C TYR A 76 -2.97 7.09 5.19
N GLU A 77 -2.42 6.31 6.10
CA GLU A 77 -1.17 5.57 5.86
C GLU A 77 -1.36 4.49 4.80
N ALA A 78 -2.49 3.78 4.84
CA ALA A 78 -2.81 2.76 3.84
C ALA A 78 -2.89 3.36 2.43
N GLY A 79 -3.49 4.55 2.27
CA GLY A 79 -3.52 5.25 0.98
C GLY A 79 -2.13 5.58 0.45
N SER A 80 -1.24 6.05 1.32
CA SER A 80 0.17 6.30 0.97
C SER A 80 0.89 5.03 0.50
N LYS A 81 0.74 3.92 1.23
CA LYS A 81 1.39 2.63 0.89
C LYS A 81 0.87 2.02 -0.40
N VAL A 82 -0.44 2.13 -0.67
CA VAL A 82 -1.04 1.70 -1.94
C VAL A 82 -0.51 2.55 -3.10
N ASN A 83 -0.41 3.87 -2.94
CA ASN A 83 0.11 4.77 -3.98
C ASN A 83 1.58 4.48 -4.34
N VAL A 84 2.44 4.19 -3.36
CA VAL A 84 3.83 3.81 -3.61
C VAL A 84 3.90 2.56 -4.49
N MET A 85 3.04 1.57 -4.28
CA MET A 85 3.01 0.38 -5.11
C MET A 85 2.59 0.66 -6.55
N PHE A 86 1.56 1.49 -6.74
CA PHE A 86 1.17 1.96 -8.09
C PHE A 86 2.29 2.76 -8.76
N ALA A 87 3.04 3.57 -8.00
CA ALA A 87 4.18 4.31 -8.54
C ALA A 87 5.32 3.39 -8.99
N LEU A 88 5.59 2.29 -8.28
CA LEU A 88 6.57 1.28 -8.70
C LEU A 88 6.15 0.59 -9.99
N LEU A 89 4.86 0.23 -10.11
CA LEU A 89 4.31 -0.35 -11.34
C LEU A 89 4.40 0.63 -12.51
N ALA A 90 4.04 1.90 -12.28
CA ALA A 90 4.16 2.96 -13.29
C ALA A 90 5.61 3.20 -13.70
N GLY A 91 6.55 3.20 -12.74
CA GLY A 91 7.99 3.29 -13.03
C GLY A 91 8.47 2.13 -13.89
N TRP A 92 8.01 0.91 -13.60
CA TRP A 92 8.32 -0.27 -14.39
C TRP A 92 7.77 -0.20 -15.82
N THR A 93 6.51 0.23 -16.00
CA THR A 93 5.91 0.36 -17.34
C THR A 93 6.56 1.47 -18.15
N MET A 94 6.85 2.64 -17.55
CA MET A 94 7.57 3.73 -18.22
C MET A 94 8.99 3.32 -18.62
N GLY A 95 9.69 2.54 -17.78
CA GLY A 95 11.01 2.01 -18.13
C GLY A 95 11.00 1.02 -19.30
N LYS A 96 9.86 0.36 -19.56
CA LYS A 96 9.64 -0.49 -20.74
C LYS A 96 9.19 0.31 -21.97
N LEU A 97 8.55 1.46 -21.75
CA LEU A 97 8.18 2.41 -22.79
C LEU A 97 9.37 3.33 -23.13
N LYS A 98 10.53 2.74 -23.48
CA LYS A 98 11.54 3.49 -24.22
C LYS A 98 10.96 3.75 -25.61
N ILE A 99 10.50 4.98 -25.81
CA ILE A 99 10.21 5.53 -27.13
C ILE A 99 11.58 5.89 -27.69
N ASP A 100 12.13 4.99 -28.51
CA ASP A 100 13.24 5.33 -29.40
C ASP A 100 12.76 6.28 -30.50
#